data_AF-A0A1F5ZLZ5-F1
#
_entry.id   AF-A0A1F5ZLZ5-F1
#
_cell.length_a   1.000
_cell.length_b   1.000
_cell.length_c   1.000
_cell.angle_alpha   90.00
_cell.angle_beta   90.00
_cell.angle_gamma   90.00
#
_symmetry.space_group_name_H-M   'P 1'
#
loop_
_entity.id
_entity.type
_entity.pdbx_description
1 polymer ?
#
loop_
_entity_poly.entity_id
_entity_poly.type
_entity_poly.pdbx_seq_one_letter_code
_entity_poly.pdbx_strand_id
1 'polypeptide(L)'
;MRKSVKEIYHAFGGKLVGTKMMKRHVCEVLSLMEEKIIYFVTRNCWFVGSMDDAWGFTLTGNDLKDQHLIILGDELLMQSSSQIHYTIAHEIGHVMLGHRNSILERQTKEEINQQEKSADLFARKYVDF
;
A
#
# COMPACT_ATOMS: atom_id res chain seq x y z
N MET A 1 15.54 14.93 -3.70
CA MET A 1 15.76 14.79 -2.25
C MET A 1 14.72 13.80 -1.73
N ARG A 2 15.08 12.79 -0.91
CA ARG A 2 14.07 11.85 -0.38
C ARG A 2 13.15 12.58 0.61
N LYS A 3 11.84 12.37 0.51
CA LYS A 3 10.88 12.95 1.45
C LYS A 3 11.00 12.27 2.81
N SER A 4 10.90 13.05 3.87
CA SER A 4 10.84 12.53 5.22
C SER A 4 9.52 11.79 5.47
N VAL A 5 9.54 10.83 6.41
CA VAL A 5 8.35 10.12 6.89
C VAL A 5 7.23 11.09 7.30
N LYS A 6 7.58 12.22 7.92
CA LYS A 6 6.60 13.23 8.36
C LYS A 6 5.93 13.93 7.18
N GLU A 7 6.68 14.30 6.15
CA GLU A 7 6.11 14.91 4.94
C GLU A 7 5.17 13.95 4.21
N ILE A 8 5.56 12.67 4.11
CA ILE A 8 4.73 11.62 3.50
C ILE A 8 3.44 11.43 4.28
N TYR A 9 3.52 11.33 5.61
CA TYR A 9 2.35 11.19 6.48
C TYR A 9 1.35 12.32 6.28
N HIS A 10 1.82 13.57 6.25
CA HIS A 10 0.94 14.72 6.00
C HIS A 10 0.36 14.73 4.58
N ALA A 11 1.12 14.26 3.58
CA ALA A 11 0.65 14.19 2.20
C ALA A 11 -0.53 13.24 2.00
N PHE A 12 -0.71 12.22 2.85
CA PHE A 12 -1.87 11.33 2.79
C PHE A 12 -3.20 11.99 3.18
N GLY A 13 -3.19 13.14 3.87
CA GLY A 13 -4.40 13.91 4.14
C GLY A 13 -5.52 13.13 4.86
N GLY A 14 -5.17 12.17 5.71
CA GLY A 14 -6.13 11.33 6.45
C GLY A 14 -6.39 9.94 5.87
N LYS A 15 -5.85 9.62 4.69
CA LYS A 15 -6.04 8.32 4.01
C LYS A 15 -5.15 7.18 4.52
N LEU A 16 -4.43 7.42 5.61
CA LEU A 16 -3.70 6.42 6.39
C LEU A 16 -4.49 6.12 7.66
N VAL A 17 -5.25 5.03 7.67
CA VAL A 17 -6.15 4.64 8.75
C VAL A 17 -5.64 3.36 9.39
N GLY A 18 -5.39 3.40 10.70
CA GLY A 18 -4.78 2.28 11.43
C GLY A 18 -3.89 2.73 12.59
N THR A 19 -3.21 1.77 13.22
CA THR A 19 -2.26 2.00 14.31
C THR A 19 -1.07 2.90 13.90
N LYS A 20 -0.41 3.52 14.89
CA LYS A 20 0.80 4.34 14.65
C LYS A 20 1.93 3.55 14.00
N MET A 21 2.04 2.27 14.34
CA MET A 21 3.03 1.35 13.79
C MET A 21 2.79 1.12 12.29
N MET A 22 1.56 0.77 11.90
CA MET A 22 1.19 0.58 10.49
C MET A 22 1.49 1.84 9.66
N LYS A 23 1.05 3.01 10.16
CA LYS A 23 1.30 4.31 9.52
C LYS A 23 2.79 4.58 9.30
N ARG A 24 3.61 4.24 10.30
CA ARG A 24 5.07 4.38 10.23
C ARG A 24 5.67 3.50 9.15
N HIS A 25 5.33 2.20 9.11
CA HIS A 25 5.85 1.29 8.09
C HIS A 25 5.50 1.74 6.67
N VAL A 26 4.25 2.18 6.42
CA VAL A 26 3.86 2.68 5.09
C VAL A 26 4.70 3.89 4.68
N CYS A 27 4.89 4.85 5.59
CA CYS A 27 5.68 6.04 5.29
C CYS A 27 7.18 5.74 5.12
N GLU A 28 7.73 4.80 5.90
CA GLU A 28 9.12 4.34 5.76
C GLU A 28 9.34 3.72 4.39
N VAL A 29 8.47 2.80 3.95
CA VAL A 29 8.55 2.19 2.61
C VAL A 29 8.50 3.24 1.51
N LEU A 30 7.53 4.16 1.57
CA LEU A 30 7.42 5.23 0.58
C LEU A 30 8.62 6.16 0.57
N SER A 31 9.30 6.38 1.70
CA SER A 31 10.51 7.21 1.76
C SER A 31 11.69 6.65 0.95
N LEU A 32 11.66 5.34 0.64
CA LEU A 32 12.64 4.66 -0.19
C LEU A 32 12.35 4.79 -1.69
N MET A 33 11.13 5.21 -2.06
CA MET A 33 10.65 5.26 -3.44
C MET A 33 10.91 6.61 -4.12
N GLU A 34 10.76 6.63 -5.44
CA GLU A 34 10.85 7.86 -6.24
C GLU A 34 9.70 8.83 -5.94
N GLU A 35 9.95 10.13 -6.05
CA GLU A 35 8.95 11.17 -5.71
C GLU A 35 7.65 11.04 -6.51
N LYS A 36 7.72 10.61 -7.77
CA LYS A 36 6.53 10.36 -8.60
C LYS A 36 5.61 9.29 -8.01
N ILE A 37 6.20 8.24 -7.40
CA ILE A 37 5.46 7.15 -6.77
C ILE A 37 4.84 7.67 -5.47
N ILE A 38 5.63 8.38 -4.64
CA ILE A 38 5.13 8.99 -3.41
C ILE A 38 3.94 9.92 -3.72
N TYR A 39 4.07 10.78 -4.73
CA TYR A 39 3.01 11.69 -5.13
C TYR A 39 1.74 10.95 -5.59
N PHE A 40 1.89 9.93 -6.44
CA PHE A 40 0.76 9.13 -6.91
C PHE A 40 0.07 8.41 -5.74
N VAL A 41 0.83 7.68 -4.91
CA VAL A 41 0.29 6.87 -3.82
C VAL A 41 -0.41 7.74 -2.77
N THR A 42 0.22 8.83 -2.34
CA THR A 42 -0.38 9.74 -1.33
C THR A 42 -1.67 10.39 -1.84
N ARG A 43 -1.80 10.64 -3.15
CA ARG A 43 -3.01 11.21 -3.75
C ARG A 43 -4.10 10.21 -4.11
N ASN A 44 -3.76 8.96 -4.43
CA ASN A 44 -4.72 8.00 -4.99
C ASN A 44 -4.96 6.76 -4.13
N CYS A 45 -4.15 6.51 -3.10
CA CYS A 45 -4.30 5.32 -2.27
C CYS A 45 -4.84 5.65 -0.88
N TRP A 46 -5.70 4.77 -0.39
CA TRP A 46 -6.06 4.58 1.00
C TRP A 46 -5.33 3.36 1.54
N PHE A 47 -4.72 3.51 2.70
CA PHE A 47 -4.14 2.41 3.46
C PHE A 47 -4.96 2.23 4.73
N VAL A 48 -5.40 1.00 4.94
CA VAL A 48 -6.32 0.67 6.02
C VAL A 48 -5.83 -0.58 6.75
N GLY A 49 -5.70 -0.50 8.07
CA GLY A 49 -5.42 -1.64 8.95
C GLY A 49 -6.21 -1.52 10.25
N SER A 50 -5.99 -2.43 11.21
CA SER A 50 -6.65 -2.33 12.52
C SER A 50 -6.37 -1.03 13.24
N MET A 51 -7.35 -0.62 14.04
CA MET A 51 -7.25 0.50 14.96
C MET A 51 -7.46 -0.04 16.37
N ASP A 52 -6.71 0.49 17.33
CA ASP A 52 -6.79 0.06 18.74
C ASP A 52 -8.17 0.41 19.36
N ASP A 53 -8.87 1.41 18.81
CA ASP A 53 -10.07 2.02 19.36
C ASP A 53 -11.30 1.95 18.44
N ALA A 54 -11.18 1.36 17.24
CA ALA A 54 -12.28 1.24 16.29
C ALA A 54 -12.46 -0.21 15.83
N TRP A 55 -13.71 -0.66 15.90
CA TRP A 55 -14.11 -2.02 15.53
C TRP A 55 -14.55 -2.14 14.07
N GLY A 56 -14.57 -1.02 13.35
CA GLY A 56 -14.96 -0.92 11.96
C GLY A 56 -14.95 0.52 11.48
N PHE A 57 -14.93 0.68 10.16
CA PHE A 57 -15.02 1.97 9.47
C PHE A 57 -15.93 1.79 8.25
N THR A 58 -16.51 2.88 7.79
CA THR A 58 -17.35 2.88 6.59
C THR A 58 -16.74 3.83 5.57
N LEU A 59 -16.69 3.38 4.33
CA LEU A 59 -16.31 4.18 3.17
C LEU A 59 -17.49 4.15 2.21
N THR A 60 -17.86 5.31 1.69
CA THR A 60 -18.84 5.37 0.61
C THR A 60 -18.15 5.04 -0.71
N GLY A 61 -18.90 4.55 -1.70
CA GLY A 61 -18.35 4.34 -3.04
C GLY A 61 -17.79 5.62 -3.67
N ASN A 62 -18.29 6.80 -3.25
CA ASN A 62 -17.74 8.08 -3.67
C ASN A 62 -16.36 8.36 -3.05
N ASP A 63 -16.11 7.94 -1.81
CA ASP A 63 -14.80 8.11 -1.16
C ASP A 63 -13.70 7.28 -1.84
N LEU A 64 -14.09 6.18 -2.48
CA LEU A 64 -13.19 5.26 -3.20
C LEU A 64 -13.21 5.46 -4.72
N LYS A 65 -14.03 6.37 -5.25
CA LYS A 65 -14.13 6.58 -6.69
C LYS A 65 -12.77 7.06 -7.23
N ASP A 66 -12.24 6.34 -8.21
CA ASP A 66 -10.92 6.59 -8.81
C ASP A 66 -9.76 6.56 -7.79
N GLN A 67 -9.95 5.86 -6.66
CA GLN A 67 -8.93 5.62 -5.63
C GLN A 67 -8.66 4.12 -5.50
N HIS A 68 -7.49 3.79 -4.95
CA HIS A 68 -7.11 2.42 -4.60
C HIS A 68 -7.23 2.22 -3.09
N LEU A 69 -7.80 1.10 -2.67
CA LEU A 69 -7.87 0.69 -1.26
C LEU A 69 -6.91 -0.47 -1.03
N ILE A 70 -5.91 -0.25 -0.17
CA ILE A 70 -4.95 -1.26 0.26
C ILE A 70 -5.25 -1.61 1.72
N ILE A 71 -5.57 -2.87 1.98
CA ILE A 71 -5.90 -3.37 3.32
C ILE A 71 -4.69 -4.17 3.83
N LEU A 72 -4.16 -3.78 4.98
CA LEU A 72 -3.08 -4.49 5.66
C LEU A 72 -3.67 -5.26 6.84
N GLY A 73 -3.64 -6.58 6.76
CA GLY A 73 -4.13 -7.45 7.83
C GLY A 73 -3.22 -7.43 9.08
N ASP A 74 -3.79 -7.72 10.24
CA ASP A 74 -3.06 -7.69 11.51
C ASP A 74 -1.96 -8.74 11.58
N GLU A 75 -2.19 -9.90 10.98
CA GLU A 75 -1.21 -10.98 10.86
C GLU A 75 0.07 -10.52 10.15
N LEU A 76 -0.05 -9.63 9.15
CA LEU A 76 1.09 -9.03 8.47
C LEU A 76 1.86 -8.12 9.43
N LEU A 77 1.16 -7.30 10.22
CA LEU A 77 1.78 -6.35 11.15
C LEU A 77 2.47 -7.02 12.34
N MET A 78 2.25 -8.33 12.53
CA MET A 78 2.98 -9.16 13.49
C MET A 78 4.27 -9.78 12.92
N GLN A 79 4.53 -9.64 11.62
CA GLN A 79 5.72 -10.20 10.96
C GLN A 79 6.97 -9.34 11.21
N SER A 80 8.11 -9.79 10.67
CA SER A 80 9.34 -8.98 10.67
C SER A 80 9.16 -7.68 9.87
N SER A 81 9.94 -6.65 10.22
CA SER A 81 9.89 -5.38 9.49
C SER A 81 10.21 -5.55 7.99
N SER A 82 11.09 -6.50 7.63
CA SER A 82 11.40 -6.78 6.22
C SER A 82 10.19 -7.33 5.48
N GLN A 83 9.48 -8.29 6.07
CA GLN A 83 8.25 -8.85 5.49
C GLN A 83 7.17 -7.78 5.37
N ILE A 84 6.97 -6.96 6.40
CA ILE A 84 5.99 -5.86 6.37
C ILE A 84 6.33 -4.87 5.25
N HIS A 85 7.59 -4.43 5.19
CA HIS A 85 8.04 -3.48 4.19
C HIS A 85 7.93 -4.03 2.76
N TYR A 86 8.32 -5.29 2.57
CA TYR A 86 8.17 -6.00 1.30
C TYR A 86 6.72 -6.06 0.84
N THR A 87 5.82 -6.53 1.70
CA THR A 87 4.40 -6.64 1.35
C THR A 87 3.78 -5.28 1.02
N ILE A 88 4.08 -4.22 1.79
CA ILE A 88 3.61 -2.86 1.47
C ILE A 88 4.14 -2.42 0.09
N ALA A 89 5.42 -2.65 -0.21
CA ALA A 89 6.00 -2.30 -1.50
C ALA A 89 5.39 -3.11 -2.66
N HIS A 90 5.06 -4.39 -2.42
CA HIS A 90 4.39 -5.29 -3.36
C HIS A 90 3.00 -4.78 -3.73
N GLU A 91 2.18 -4.44 -2.74
CA GLU A 91 0.83 -3.88 -2.97
C GLU A 91 0.87 -2.54 -3.70
N ILE A 92 1.84 -1.67 -3.37
CA ILE A 92 2.09 -0.45 -4.15
C ILE A 92 2.47 -0.80 -5.58
N GLY A 93 3.24 -1.87 -5.79
CA GLY A 93 3.58 -2.40 -7.10
C GLY A 93 2.35 -2.74 -7.94
N HIS A 94 1.38 -3.48 -7.37
CA HIS A 94 0.12 -3.76 -8.05
C HIS A 94 -0.60 -2.49 -8.51
N VAL A 95 -0.69 -1.49 -7.63
CA VAL A 95 -1.33 -0.21 -7.96
C VAL A 95 -0.58 0.52 -9.07
N MET A 96 0.75 0.67 -8.93
CA MET A 96 1.56 1.43 -9.87
C MET A 96 1.65 0.78 -11.26
N LEU A 97 1.55 -0.54 -11.32
CA LEU A 97 1.58 -1.30 -12.57
C LEU A 97 0.18 -1.48 -13.20
N GLY A 98 -0.88 -0.95 -12.56
CA GLY A 98 -2.25 -1.07 -13.07
C GLY A 98 -2.76 -2.50 -13.09
N HIS A 99 -2.32 -3.33 -12.15
CA HIS A 99 -2.78 -4.71 -12.01
C HIS A 99 -4.27 -4.72 -11.66
N ARG A 100 -4.98 -5.69 -12.24
CA ARG A 100 -6.43 -5.85 -12.03
C ARG A 100 -6.66 -6.64 -10.76
N ASN A 101 -7.71 -6.27 -10.03
CA ASN A 101 -8.10 -7.00 -8.85
C ASN A 101 -9.03 -8.15 -9.27
N SER A 102 -8.67 -9.38 -8.91
CA SER A 102 -9.32 -10.62 -9.36
C SER A 102 -10.76 -10.79 -8.84
N ILE A 103 -11.19 -9.92 -7.94
CA ILE A 103 -12.53 -9.92 -7.32
C ILE A 103 -13.61 -9.53 -8.33
N LEU A 104 -13.33 -8.59 -9.23
CA LEU A 104 -14.34 -8.02 -10.15
C LEU A 104 -14.14 -8.46 -11.61
N GLU A 105 -12.97 -9.00 -11.94
CA GLU A 105 -12.64 -9.44 -13.29
C GLU A 105 -12.14 -10.88 -13.30
N ARG A 106 -12.64 -11.70 -14.23
CA ARG A 106 -12.10 -13.05 -14.44
C ARG A 106 -10.73 -12.94 -15.10
N GLN A 107 -9.69 -13.20 -14.34
CA GLN A 107 -8.31 -13.31 -14.81
C GLN A 107 -7.90 -14.78 -14.94
N THR A 108 -7.06 -15.08 -15.93
CA THR A 108 -6.41 -16.39 -16.08
C THR A 108 -5.33 -16.59 -15.02
N LYS A 109 -4.95 -17.85 -14.77
CA LYS A 109 -3.86 -18.16 -13.83
C LYS A 109 -2.53 -17.59 -14.31
N GLU A 110 -2.31 -17.58 -15.61
CA GLU A 110 -1.13 -17.04 -16.26
C GLU A 110 -1.02 -15.54 -16.06
N GLU A 111 -2.12 -14.79 -16.23
CA GLU A 111 -2.17 -13.34 -15.97
C GLU A 111 -1.89 -13.00 -14.51
N ILE A 112 -2.52 -13.73 -13.57
CA ILE A 112 -2.27 -13.54 -12.13
C ILE A 112 -0.78 -13.76 -11.83
N ASN A 113 -0.20 -14.86 -12.32
CA ASN A 113 1.22 -15.17 -12.10
C ASN A 113 2.16 -14.10 -12.68
N GLN A 114 1.82 -13.52 -13.83
CA GLN A 114 2.60 -12.40 -14.40
C GLN A 114 2.49 -11.13 -13.56
N GLN A 115 1.30 -10.83 -13.02
CA GLN A 115 1.08 -9.69 -12.14
C GLN A 115 1.84 -9.85 -10.82
N GLU A 116 1.77 -11.00 -10.16
CA GLU A 116 2.52 -11.26 -8.93
C GLU A 116 4.04 -11.12 -9.15
N LYS A 117 4.58 -11.73 -10.22
CA LYS A 117 6.01 -11.65 -10.54
C LYS A 117 6.47 -10.21 -10.80
N SER A 118 5.65 -9.41 -11.48
CA SER A 118 6.02 -8.02 -11.77
C SER A 118 5.88 -7.11 -10.55
N ALA A 119 4.93 -7.38 -9.65
CA ALA A 119 4.84 -6.73 -8.35
C ALA A 119 6.04 -7.08 -7.44
N ASP A 120 6.46 -8.35 -7.41
CA ASP A 120 7.68 -8.78 -6.71
C ASP A 120 8.92 -8.03 -7.23
N LEU A 121 9.08 -7.96 -8.55
CA LEU A 121 10.16 -7.23 -9.20
C LEU A 121 10.11 -5.74 -8.94
N PHE A 122 8.91 -5.16 -8.76
CA PHE A 122 8.76 -3.77 -8.35
C PHE A 122 9.22 -3.57 -6.91
N ALA A 123 8.75 -4.40 -5.97
CA ALA A 123 9.09 -4.30 -4.55
C ALA A 123 10.60 -4.38 -4.30
N ARG A 124 11.26 -5.35 -4.93
CA ARG A 124 12.72 -5.60 -4.81
C ARG A 124 13.60 -4.44 -5.26
N LYS A 125 13.07 -3.45 -5.99
CA LYS A 125 13.84 -2.23 -6.35
C LYS A 125 14.04 -1.30 -5.16
N TYR A 126 13.21 -1.43 -4.12
CA TYR A 126 13.13 -0.47 -3.02
C TYR A 126 13.39 -1.09 -1.65
N VAL A 127 13.07 -2.37 -1.47
CA VAL A 127 13.18 -3.07 -0.19
C VAL A 127 13.82 -4.44 -0.38
N ASP A 128 14.76 -4.78 0.50
CA ASP A 128 15.39 -6.10 0.54
C ASP A 128 14.49 -7.08 1.30
N PHE A 129 14.43 -8.33 0.80
CA PHE A 129 13.66 -9.43 1.38
C PHE A 129 14.58 -10.49 1.97
#